data_AF-A0A1Y2K3C3-F1
#
_entry.id   AF-A0A1Y2K3C3-F1
#
_cell.length_a   1.000
_cell.length_b   1.000
_cell.length_c   1.000
_cell.angle_alpha   90.00
_cell.angle_beta   90.00
_cell.angle_gamma   90.00
#
_symmetry.space_group_name_H-M   'P 1'
#
loop_
_entity.id
_entity.type
_entity.pdbx_description
1 polymer ?
#
loop_
_entity_poly.entity_id
_entity_poly.type
_entity_poly.pdbx_seq_one_letter_code
_entity_poly.pdbx_strand_id
1 'polypeptide(L)'
;MLFYLIFLVVFFAATPILTMTLYWEADLSVSILPELIGFSLQGGFLVLVFAVYEWRSARNARHNQKFTLRTYLGSFVDRSLFAITSPDLTGEGEVPVAEPPVLDLESMTADSISDGAAQRIQQFAERQLTSLEALSSVAAHIDYNHLDAWSVIVDDLHNIRGAVELSEVKDGVISLLRNIKNFDDLPLG
;
A
#
# COMPACT_ATOMS: atom_id res chain seq x y z
N MET A 1 -7.56 -13.86 11.16
CA MET A 1 -8.22 -15.19 10.97
C MET A 1 -7.91 -16.27 12.01
N LEU A 2 -6.67 -16.75 12.19
CA LEU A 2 -6.39 -17.87 13.12
C LEU A 2 -6.77 -17.56 14.58
N PHE A 3 -6.49 -16.33 15.04
CA PHE A 3 -6.85 -15.86 16.39
C PHE A 3 -8.38 -15.81 16.62
N TYR A 4 -9.15 -15.35 15.63
CA TYR A 4 -10.61 -15.36 15.67
C TYR A 4 -11.16 -16.79 15.77
N LEU A 5 -10.62 -17.71 14.99
CA LEU A 5 -11.02 -19.12 15.02
C LEU A 5 -10.72 -19.74 16.39
N ILE A 6 -9.54 -19.45 16.96
CA ILE A 6 -9.18 -19.90 18.31
C ILE A 6 -10.12 -19.30 19.36
N PHE A 7 -10.39 -17.99 19.31
CA PHE A 7 -11.27 -17.34 20.28
C PHE A 7 -12.71 -17.85 20.17
N LEU A 8 -13.21 -18.05 18.95
CA LEU A 8 -14.54 -18.60 18.71
C LEU A 8 -14.63 -20.07 19.16
N VAL A 9 -13.60 -20.88 18.90
CA VAL A 9 -13.52 -22.26 19.41
C VAL A 9 -13.46 -22.29 20.94
N VAL A 10 -12.66 -21.43 21.56
CA VAL A 10 -12.58 -21.32 23.03
C VAL A 10 -13.91 -20.85 23.61
N PHE A 11 -14.57 -19.87 23.00
CA PHE A 11 -15.88 -19.38 23.43
C PHE A 11 -16.93 -20.49 23.34
N PHE A 12 -17.05 -21.15 22.17
CA PHE A 12 -17.99 -22.25 21.97
C PHE A 12 -17.67 -23.51 22.79
N ALA A 13 -16.41 -23.75 23.15
CA ALA A 13 -16.01 -24.85 24.03
C ALA A 13 -16.23 -24.51 25.52
N ALA A 14 -16.10 -23.23 25.90
CA ALA A 14 -16.34 -22.76 27.25
C ALA A 14 -17.83 -22.77 27.61
N THR A 15 -18.73 -22.44 26.67
CA THR A 15 -20.19 -22.43 26.91
C THR A 15 -20.76 -23.77 27.43
N PRO A 16 -20.48 -24.95 26.84
CA PRO A 16 -20.97 -26.23 27.34
C PRO A 16 -20.31 -26.63 28.67
N ILE A 17 -19.04 -26.30 28.88
CA ILE A 17 -18.35 -26.58 30.14
C ILE A 17 -18.94 -25.74 31.27
N LEU A 18 -19.16 -24.45 31.03
CA LEU A 18 -19.70 -23.51 32.01
C LEU A 18 -21.16 -23.81 32.33
N THR A 19 -21.95 -24.21 31.33
CA THR A 19 -23.33 -24.70 31.55
C THR A 19 -23.33 -26.02 32.33
N MET A 20 -22.41 -26.95 32.06
CA MET A 20 -22.30 -28.21 32.81
C MET A 20 -21.84 -28.02 34.26
N THR A 21 -20.92 -27.08 34.53
CA THR A 21 -20.50 -26.74 35.90
C THR A 21 -21.59 -26.02 36.67
N LEU A 22 -22.31 -25.08 36.04
CA LEU A 22 -23.46 -24.41 36.66
C LEU A 22 -24.61 -25.39 36.93
N TYR A 23 -24.83 -26.37 36.04
CA TYR A 23 -25.83 -27.43 36.22
C TYR A 23 -25.51 -28.36 37.38
N TRP A 24 -24.24 -28.49 37.76
CA TRP A 24 -23.81 -29.34 38.87
C TRP A 24 -24.05 -28.69 40.24
N GLU A 25 -24.00 -27.36 40.33
CA GLU A 25 -24.10 -26.61 41.59
C GLU A 25 -25.46 -25.92 41.81
N ALA A 26 -26.27 -25.72 40.76
CA ALA A 26 -27.50 -24.94 40.86
C ALA A 26 -28.75 -25.76 41.24
N ASP A 27 -29.42 -25.32 42.30
CA ASP A 27 -30.80 -25.69 42.61
C ASP A 27 -31.72 -25.01 41.56
N LEU A 28 -32.38 -25.79 40.69
CA LEU A 28 -33.14 -25.35 39.50
C LEU A 28 -34.35 -24.43 39.79
N SER A 29 -34.52 -23.97 41.03
CA SER A 29 -35.55 -23.03 41.46
C SER A 29 -35.22 -21.56 41.16
N VAL A 30 -33.94 -21.22 40.96
CA VAL A 30 -33.49 -19.87 40.59
C VAL A 30 -33.15 -19.84 39.10
N SER A 31 -33.71 -18.88 38.37
CA SER A 31 -33.58 -18.80 36.91
C SER A 31 -32.11 -18.57 36.51
N ILE A 32 -31.50 -19.55 35.84
CA ILE A 32 -30.13 -19.53 35.26
C ILE A 32 -30.07 -18.66 33.98
N LEU A 33 -31.22 -18.33 33.42
CA LEU A 33 -31.38 -17.56 32.19
C LEU A 33 -30.59 -16.22 32.17
N PRO A 34 -30.58 -15.40 33.25
CA PRO A 34 -29.89 -14.11 33.27
C PRO A 34 -28.36 -14.24 33.17
N GLU A 35 -27.78 -15.27 33.78
CA GLU A 35 -26.32 -15.52 33.73
C GLU A 35 -25.89 -15.96 32.34
N LEU A 36 -26.67 -16.83 31.69
CA LEU A 36 -26.40 -17.27 30.32
C LEU A 36 -26.54 -16.12 29.30
N ILE A 37 -27.54 -15.26 29.50
CA ILE A 37 -27.71 -14.02 28.71
C ILE A 37 -26.49 -13.12 28.92
N GLY A 38 -26.05 -12.91 30.17
CA GLY A 38 -24.88 -12.11 30.51
C GLY A 38 -23.59 -12.63 29.85
N PHE A 39 -23.34 -13.94 29.93
CA PHE A 39 -22.19 -14.59 29.29
C PHE A 39 -22.22 -14.44 27.76
N SER A 40 -23.39 -14.67 27.15
CA SER A 40 -23.56 -14.54 25.70
C SER A 40 -23.34 -13.09 25.23
N LEU A 41 -23.82 -12.11 25.99
CA LEU A 41 -23.70 -10.69 25.67
C LEU A 41 -22.26 -10.19 25.84
N GLN A 42 -21.57 -10.63 26.90
CA GLN A 42 -20.15 -10.32 27.12
C GLN A 42 -19.26 -10.93 26.02
N GLY A 43 -19.53 -12.17 25.64
CA GLY A 43 -18.81 -12.83 24.54
C GLY A 43 -19.02 -12.16 23.20
N GLY A 44 -20.28 -11.86 22.85
CA GLY A 44 -20.62 -11.13 21.64
C GLY A 44 -19.99 -9.74 21.59
N PHE A 45 -19.97 -9.03 22.71
CA PHE A 45 -19.31 -7.74 22.83
C PHE A 45 -17.80 -7.84 22.59
N LEU A 46 -17.11 -8.81 23.19
CA LEU A 46 -15.68 -9.05 22.97
C LEU A 46 -15.35 -9.37 21.52
N VAL A 47 -16.15 -10.25 20.89
CA VAL A 47 -16.00 -10.58 19.47
C VAL A 47 -16.14 -9.33 18.60
N LEU A 48 -17.12 -8.47 18.90
CA LEU A 48 -17.33 -7.22 18.16
C LEU A 48 -16.15 -6.26 18.32
N VAL A 49 -15.63 -6.07 19.54
CA VAL A 49 -14.47 -5.22 19.80
C VAL A 49 -13.24 -5.72 19.03
N PHE A 50 -12.96 -7.02 19.06
CA PHE A 50 -11.83 -7.59 18.32
C PHE A 50 -12.02 -7.49 16.79
N ALA A 51 -13.23 -7.70 16.29
CA ALA A 51 -13.52 -7.53 14.86
C ALA A 51 -13.27 -6.08 14.40
N VAL A 52 -13.71 -5.09 15.19
CA VAL A 52 -13.46 -3.67 14.93
C VAL A 52 -11.97 -3.35 14.99
N TYR A 53 -11.25 -3.92 15.97
CA TYR A 53 -9.81 -3.75 16.10
C TYR A 53 -9.04 -4.34 14.91
N GLU A 54 -9.35 -5.57 14.50
CA GLU A 54 -8.72 -6.24 13.35
C GLU A 54 -9.02 -5.47 12.06
N TRP A 55 -10.26 -5.00 11.86
CA TRP A 55 -10.61 -4.15 10.73
C TRP A 55 -9.78 -2.86 10.68
N ARG A 56 -9.64 -2.17 11.83
CA ARG A 56 -8.82 -0.96 11.93
C ARG A 56 -7.33 -1.25 11.72
N SER A 57 -6.83 -2.36 12.26
CA SER A 57 -5.44 -2.78 12.12
C SER A 57 -5.11 -3.12 10.66
N ALA A 58 -5.97 -3.87 9.97
CA ALA A 58 -5.83 -4.20 8.56
C ALA A 58 -5.84 -2.94 7.68
N ARG A 59 -6.75 -1.99 7.97
CA ARG A 59 -6.79 -0.70 7.26
C ARG A 59 -5.51 0.11 7.45
N ASN A 60 -4.99 0.15 8.68
CA ASN A 60 -3.70 0.82 8.97
C ASN A 60 -2.53 0.12 8.26
N ALA A 61 -2.53 -1.21 8.20
CA ALA A 61 -1.50 -1.98 7.49
C ALA A 61 -1.48 -1.65 6.00
N ARG A 62 -2.65 -1.60 5.34
CA ARG A 62 -2.77 -1.17 3.93
C ARG A 62 -2.27 0.25 3.71
N HIS A 63 -2.62 1.16 4.61
CA HIS A 63 -2.14 2.54 4.55
C HIS A 63 -0.61 2.62 4.65
N ASN A 64 -0.02 1.86 5.58
CA ASN A 64 1.44 1.79 5.73
C ASN A 64 2.10 1.19 4.48
N GLN A 65 1.54 0.14 3.89
CA GLN A 65 2.04 -0.45 2.65
C GLN A 65 2.01 0.54 1.49
N LYS A 66 0.89 1.27 1.29
CA LYS A 66 0.80 2.32 0.28
C LYS A 66 1.84 3.42 0.52
N PHE A 67 2.02 3.84 1.77
CA PHE A 67 3.04 4.83 2.13
C PHE A 67 4.46 4.34 1.85
N THR A 68 4.77 3.07 2.14
CA THR A 68 6.06 2.46 1.80
C THR A 68 6.30 2.50 0.30
N LEU A 69 5.35 2.01 -0.51
CA LEU A 69 5.45 2.07 -1.97
C LEU A 69 5.66 3.50 -2.48
N ARG A 70 4.92 4.45 -1.93
CA ARG A 70 5.05 5.88 -2.28
C ARG A 70 6.40 6.46 -1.88
N THR A 71 7.00 6.03 -0.78
CA THR A 71 8.34 6.50 -0.38
C THR A 71 9.39 6.05 -1.39
N TYR A 72 9.30 4.82 -1.90
CA TYR A 72 10.18 4.32 -2.95
C TYR A 72 9.95 5.06 -4.28
N LEU A 73 8.69 5.26 -4.68
CA LEU A 73 8.35 6.05 -5.87
C LEU A 73 8.76 7.52 -5.75
N GLY A 74 8.61 8.13 -4.57
CA GLY A 74 8.94 9.54 -4.34
C GLY A 74 10.40 9.83 -4.66
N SER A 75 11.31 8.94 -4.27
CA SER A 75 12.73 9.06 -4.63
C SER A 75 12.99 9.05 -6.14
N PHE A 76 12.16 8.35 -6.91
CA PHE A 76 12.22 8.31 -8.36
C PHE A 76 11.61 9.56 -8.98
N VAL A 77 10.42 9.95 -8.51
CA VAL A 77 9.73 11.16 -8.95
C VAL A 77 10.62 12.37 -8.72
N ASP A 78 11.07 12.61 -7.49
CA ASP A 78 11.88 13.78 -7.12
C ASP A 78 13.13 13.91 -8.01
N ARG A 79 13.83 12.80 -8.27
CA ARG A 79 15.01 12.78 -9.16
C ARG A 79 14.64 13.04 -10.62
N SER A 80 13.52 12.49 -11.08
CA SER A 80 13.04 12.71 -12.44
C SER A 80 12.61 14.15 -12.66
N LEU A 81 11.84 14.72 -11.72
CA LEU A 81 11.43 16.12 -11.75
C LEU A 81 12.66 17.04 -11.69
N PHE A 82 13.62 16.75 -10.81
CA PHE A 82 14.87 17.52 -10.75
C PHE A 82 15.66 17.46 -12.06
N ALA A 83 15.79 16.27 -12.67
CA ALA A 83 16.46 16.12 -13.96
C ALA A 83 15.78 16.94 -15.06
N ILE A 84 14.44 17.01 -15.06
CA ILE A 84 13.64 17.78 -16.03
C ILE A 84 13.80 19.29 -15.80
N THR A 85 13.69 19.77 -14.55
CA THR A 85 13.72 21.21 -14.23
C THR A 85 15.13 21.79 -14.25
N SER A 86 16.18 20.99 -14.04
CA SER A 86 17.57 21.45 -14.05
C SER A 86 18.47 20.58 -14.94
N PRO A 87 18.37 20.72 -16.28
CA PRO A 87 19.19 19.98 -17.24
C PRO A 87 20.70 20.20 -17.05
N ASP A 88 21.11 21.42 -16.69
CA ASP A 88 22.52 21.85 -16.71
C ASP A 88 23.31 21.54 -15.43
N LEU A 89 22.64 21.13 -14.33
CA LEU A 89 23.32 20.71 -13.10
C LEU A 89 23.80 19.27 -13.26
N THR A 90 25.07 19.11 -13.59
CA THR A 90 25.75 17.87 -13.99
C THR A 90 26.46 17.12 -12.86
N GLY A 91 26.31 17.54 -11.60
CA GLY A 91 27.04 16.96 -10.47
C GLY A 91 26.22 15.98 -9.62
N GLU A 92 26.87 14.94 -9.09
CA GLU A 92 26.45 14.14 -7.93
C GLU A 92 26.36 14.96 -6.62
N GLY A 93 26.20 16.27 -6.73
CA GLY A 93 26.02 17.17 -5.59
C GLY A 93 24.60 17.05 -5.06
N GLU A 94 24.48 17.14 -3.74
CA GLU A 94 23.20 17.17 -3.01
C GLU A 94 22.17 17.99 -3.79
N VAL A 95 21.08 17.33 -4.16
CA VAL A 95 19.87 17.99 -4.67
C VAL A 95 19.56 19.11 -3.69
N PRO A 96 19.57 20.40 -4.10
CA PRO A 96 19.19 21.48 -3.22
C PRO A 96 17.83 21.14 -2.62
N VAL A 97 17.66 21.39 -1.32
CA VAL A 97 16.35 21.33 -0.62
C VAL A 97 15.50 22.51 -1.12
N ALA A 98 15.30 22.59 -2.42
CA ALA A 98 14.36 23.46 -3.08
C ALA A 98 13.04 22.67 -3.16
N GLU A 99 11.95 23.37 -2.86
CA GLU A 99 10.59 22.86 -2.95
C GLU A 99 10.42 22.10 -4.27
N PRO A 100 9.94 20.84 -4.25
CA PRO A 100 9.83 20.06 -5.49
C PRO A 100 8.96 20.84 -6.46
N PRO A 101 9.44 21.12 -7.69
CA PRO A 101 8.69 21.91 -8.64
C PRO A 101 7.35 21.21 -8.90
N VAL A 102 6.25 21.95 -8.72
CA VAL A 102 4.91 21.46 -9.06
C VAL A 102 4.82 21.35 -10.58
N LEU A 103 5.05 20.15 -11.09
CA LEU A 103 4.93 19.86 -12.51
C LEU A 103 3.47 19.60 -12.85
N ASP A 104 2.95 20.40 -13.78
CA ASP A 104 1.65 20.15 -14.38
C ASP A 104 1.78 19.00 -15.39
N LEU A 105 1.58 17.78 -14.88
CA LEU A 105 1.67 16.53 -15.65
C LEU A 105 0.70 16.48 -16.85
N GLU A 106 -0.35 17.31 -16.87
CA GLU A 106 -1.33 17.36 -17.96
C GLU A 106 -0.83 18.15 -19.17
N SER A 107 0.06 19.13 -18.96
CA SER A 107 0.65 19.93 -20.04
C SER A 107 2.04 19.45 -20.48
N MET A 108 2.61 18.44 -19.81
CA MET A 108 3.90 17.86 -20.17
C MET A 108 3.84 17.07 -21.50
N THR A 109 4.75 17.44 -22.40
CA THR A 109 5.00 16.78 -23.70
C THR A 109 6.45 16.29 -23.77
N ALA A 110 6.77 15.41 -24.72
CA ALA A 110 8.13 14.89 -24.91
C ALA A 110 9.17 16.01 -25.04
N ASP A 111 8.82 17.12 -25.71
CA ASP A 111 9.68 18.29 -25.88
C ASP A 111 10.00 19.01 -24.56
N SER A 112 9.19 18.78 -23.51
CA SER A 112 9.41 19.36 -22.18
C SER A 112 10.58 18.71 -21.44
N ILE A 113 11.06 17.55 -21.92
CA ILE A 113 12.14 16.78 -21.31
C ILE A 113 13.40 16.95 -22.15
N SER A 114 14.46 17.50 -21.55
CA SER A 114 15.77 17.58 -22.21
C SER A 114 16.39 16.20 -22.42
N ASP A 115 17.21 16.05 -23.46
CA ASP A 115 17.89 14.78 -23.77
C ASP A 115 18.77 14.29 -22.60
N GLY A 116 19.46 15.22 -21.92
CA GLY A 116 20.25 14.91 -20.73
C GLY A 116 19.41 14.51 -19.52
N ALA A 117 18.17 15.00 -19.40
CA ALA A 117 17.23 14.53 -18.38
C ALA A 117 16.77 13.10 -18.69
N ALA A 118 16.38 12.84 -19.95
CA ALA A 118 15.92 11.53 -20.40
C ALA A 118 16.98 10.44 -20.14
N GLN A 119 18.24 10.69 -20.49
CA GLN A 119 19.34 9.75 -20.22
C GLN A 119 19.56 9.48 -18.73
N ARG A 120 19.48 10.51 -17.88
CA ARG A 120 19.63 10.35 -16.43
C ARG A 120 18.49 9.54 -15.83
N ILE A 121 17.26 9.77 -16.29
CA ILE A 121 16.09 9.02 -15.84
C ILE A 121 16.18 7.56 -16.30
N GLN A 122 16.64 7.31 -17.53
CA GLN A 122 16.89 5.96 -18.03
C GLN A 122 17.93 5.20 -17.19
N GLN A 123 19.08 5.81 -16.89
CA GLN A 123 20.09 5.23 -16.01
C GLN A 123 19.59 4.99 -14.59
N PHE A 124 18.72 5.87 -14.09
CA PHE A 124 18.12 5.70 -12.77
C PHE A 124 17.08 4.57 -12.75
N ALA A 125 16.26 4.45 -13.80
CA ALA A 125 15.34 3.34 -14.01
C ALA A 125 16.08 2.00 -14.05
N GLU A 126 17.20 1.92 -14.77
CA GLU A 126 18.07 0.73 -14.79
C GLU A 126 18.51 0.28 -13.40
N ARG A 127 18.86 1.23 -12.52
CA ARG A 127 19.34 0.94 -11.16
C ARG A 127 18.21 0.55 -10.21
N GLN A 128 17.01 1.10 -10.38
CA GLN A 128 15.90 0.93 -9.44
C GLN A 128 14.90 -0.14 -9.84
N LEU A 129 14.87 -0.55 -11.11
CA LEU A 129 13.88 -1.49 -11.65
C LEU A 129 13.74 -2.76 -10.79
N THR A 130 14.85 -3.43 -10.48
CA THR A 130 14.84 -4.67 -9.66
C THR A 130 14.25 -4.44 -8.27
N SER A 131 14.54 -3.28 -7.65
CA SER A 131 14.02 -2.92 -6.34
C SER A 131 12.52 -2.67 -6.38
N LEU A 132 12.04 -2.00 -7.43
CA LEU A 132 10.62 -1.70 -7.61
C LEU A 132 9.82 -2.96 -8.00
N GLU A 133 10.37 -3.85 -8.81
CA GLU A 133 9.79 -5.16 -9.10
C GLU A 133 9.60 -6.00 -7.83
N ALA A 134 10.58 -6.01 -6.91
CA ALA A 134 10.47 -6.77 -5.66
C ALA A 134 9.30 -6.29 -4.77
N LEU A 135 8.92 -5.01 -4.90
CA LEU A 135 7.83 -4.39 -4.17
C LEU A 135 6.44 -4.70 -4.75
N SER A 136 6.33 -5.38 -5.89
CA SER A 136 5.05 -5.87 -6.42
C SER A 136 4.30 -6.75 -5.43
N SER A 137 5.05 -7.51 -4.61
CA SER A 137 4.48 -8.27 -3.51
C SER A 137 3.77 -7.38 -2.48
N VAL A 138 4.32 -6.20 -2.17
CA VAL A 138 3.73 -5.24 -1.22
C VAL A 138 2.46 -4.62 -1.80
N ALA A 139 2.45 -4.30 -3.10
CA ALA A 139 1.25 -3.81 -3.78
C ALA A 139 0.10 -4.84 -3.74
N ALA A 140 0.42 -6.12 -3.93
CA ALA A 140 -0.56 -7.22 -3.84
C ALA A 140 -1.20 -7.37 -2.43
N HIS A 141 -0.53 -6.92 -1.36
CA HIS A 141 -1.10 -6.98 -0.01
C HIS A 141 -2.12 -5.86 0.28
N ILE A 142 -2.15 -4.81 -0.56
CA ILE A 142 -3.12 -3.71 -0.42
C ILE A 142 -4.46 -4.17 -1.00
N ASP A 143 -4.51 -4.33 -2.32
CA ASP A 143 -5.62 -4.88 -3.10
C ASP A 143 -5.19 -5.14 -4.56
N TYR A 144 -6.12 -5.63 -5.38
CA TYR A 144 -5.88 -5.91 -6.80
C TYR A 144 -5.62 -4.64 -7.62
N ASN A 145 -6.30 -3.53 -7.33
CA ASN A 145 -6.18 -2.29 -8.12
C ASN A 145 -4.80 -1.66 -7.95
N HIS A 146 -4.25 -1.69 -6.73
CA HIS A 146 -2.91 -1.21 -6.45
C HIS A 146 -1.84 -2.10 -7.08
N LEU A 147 -2.05 -3.42 -7.13
CA LEU A 147 -1.16 -4.34 -7.84
C LEU A 147 -1.17 -4.10 -9.35
N ASP A 148 -2.34 -3.91 -9.95
CA ASP A 148 -2.49 -3.62 -11.37
C ASP A 148 -1.78 -2.30 -11.73
N ALA A 149 -2.07 -1.22 -11.00
CA ALA A 149 -1.40 0.07 -11.18
C ALA A 149 0.11 0.00 -10.95
N TRP A 150 0.58 -0.77 -9.96
CA TRP A 150 2.00 -0.99 -9.73
C TRP A 150 2.67 -1.74 -10.89
N SER A 151 1.99 -2.73 -11.45
CA SER A 151 2.50 -3.50 -12.60
C SER A 151 2.68 -2.60 -13.82
N VAL A 152 1.73 -1.70 -14.08
CA VAL A 152 1.86 -0.70 -15.16
C VAL A 152 3.06 0.22 -14.95
N ILE A 153 3.32 0.68 -13.72
CA ILE A 153 4.49 1.50 -13.39
C ILE A 153 5.80 0.73 -13.66
N VAL A 154 5.84 -0.55 -13.29
CA VAL A 154 7.01 -1.42 -13.53
C VAL A 154 7.21 -1.66 -15.03
N ASP A 155 6.14 -1.86 -15.79
CA ASP A 155 6.19 -2.04 -17.24
C ASP A 155 6.67 -0.76 -17.94
N ASP A 156 6.22 0.43 -17.52
CA ASP A 156 6.75 1.70 -18.00
C ASP A 156 8.26 1.83 -17.75
N LEU A 157 8.74 1.39 -16.59
CA LEU A 157 10.18 1.38 -16.27
C LEU A 157 10.97 0.39 -17.14
N HIS A 158 10.40 -0.78 -17.46
CA HIS A 158 10.98 -1.70 -18.45
C HIS A 158 11.10 -1.04 -19.82
N ASN A 159 10.05 -0.35 -20.27
CA ASN A 159 10.02 0.35 -21.55
C ASN A 159 11.05 1.48 -21.59
N ILE A 160 11.14 2.29 -20.54
CA ILE A 160 12.15 3.36 -20.40
C ILE A 160 13.57 2.78 -20.46
N ARG A 161 13.81 1.67 -19.75
CA ARG A 161 15.11 0.98 -19.76
C ARG A 161 15.44 0.41 -21.15
N GLY A 162 14.48 -0.20 -21.82
CA GLY A 162 14.67 -0.90 -23.09
C GLY A 162 14.65 0.00 -24.33
N ALA A 163 14.22 1.26 -24.17
CA ALA A 163 14.12 2.23 -25.26
C ALA A 163 15.49 2.52 -25.90
N VAL A 164 15.53 2.43 -27.23
CA VAL A 164 16.74 2.69 -28.03
C VAL A 164 16.81 4.17 -28.41
N GLU A 165 15.65 4.78 -28.68
CA GLU A 165 15.55 6.18 -29.06
C GLU A 165 15.20 7.06 -27.84
N LEU A 166 15.81 8.24 -27.77
CA LEU A 166 15.56 9.19 -26.66
C LEU A 166 14.12 9.71 -26.67
N SER A 167 13.45 9.76 -27.83
CA SER A 167 12.03 10.11 -27.89
C SER A 167 11.16 9.09 -27.14
N GLU A 168 11.45 7.80 -27.28
CA GLU A 168 10.73 6.72 -26.58
C GLU A 168 10.95 6.80 -25.07
N VAL A 169 12.16 7.12 -24.63
CA VAL A 169 12.48 7.36 -23.21
C VAL A 169 11.61 8.50 -22.66
N LYS A 170 11.52 9.63 -23.38
CA LYS A 170 10.74 10.80 -22.94
C LYS A 170 9.25 10.49 -22.84
N ASP A 171 8.69 9.81 -23.84
CA ASP A 171 7.29 9.39 -23.83
C ASP A 171 7.01 8.41 -22.68
N GLY A 172 7.93 7.46 -22.45
CA GLY A 172 7.86 6.52 -21.34
C GLY A 172 7.91 7.21 -19.98
N VAL A 173 8.75 8.23 -19.80
CA VAL A 173 8.81 9.02 -18.56
C VAL A 173 7.50 9.76 -18.30
N ILE A 174 6.87 10.32 -19.33
CA ILE A 174 5.59 11.00 -19.19
C ILE A 174 4.49 9.99 -18.83
N SER A 175 4.45 8.83 -19.50
CA SER A 175 3.53 7.72 -19.18
C SER A 175 3.69 7.32 -17.71
N LEU A 176 4.93 7.07 -17.28
CA LEU A 176 5.27 6.69 -15.92
C LEU A 176 4.79 7.70 -14.88
N LEU A 177 5.06 9.00 -15.09
CA LEU A 177 4.64 10.04 -14.14
C LEU A 177 3.11 10.12 -14.01
N ARG A 178 2.37 9.95 -15.12
CA ARG A 178 0.90 9.87 -15.09
C ARG A 178 0.42 8.63 -14.34
N ASN A 179 1.05 7.48 -14.56
CA ASN A 179 0.67 6.23 -13.88
C ASN A 179 1.00 6.27 -12.37
N ILE A 180 2.07 6.96 -11.98
CA ILE A 180 2.36 7.24 -10.57
C ILE A 180 1.27 8.14 -9.95
N LYS A 181 0.84 9.21 -10.64
CA LYS A 181 -0.28 10.05 -10.18
C LYS A 181 -1.56 9.23 -10.02
N ASN A 182 -1.88 8.38 -11.00
CA ASN A 182 -3.04 7.50 -10.93
C ASN A 182 -2.97 6.55 -9.73
N PHE A 183 -1.79 5.98 -9.44
CA PHE A 183 -1.57 5.13 -8.26
C PHE A 183 -1.79 5.90 -6.95
N ASP A 184 -1.38 7.16 -6.88
CA ASP A 184 -1.59 8.00 -5.71
C ASP A 184 -3.07 8.28 -5.44
N ASP A 185 -3.83 8.50 -6.51
CA ASP A 185 -5.25 8.82 -6.47
C ASP A 185 -6.13 7.60 -6.12
N LEU A 186 -5.59 6.37 -6.15
CA LEU A 186 -6.34 5.17 -5.80
C LEU A 186 -6.83 5.19 -4.33
N PRO A 187 -8.13 5.01 -4.06
CA PRO A 187 -8.63 4.93 -2.70
C PRO A 187 -8.21 3.62 -2.05
N LEU A 188 -7.85 3.67 -0.76
CA LEU A 188 -7.65 2.47 0.05
C LEU A 188 -9.01 1.88 0.42
N GLY A 189 -9.28 0.65 -0.07
CA GLY A 189 -10.48 -0.12 0.26
C GLY A 189 -10.52 -0.64 1.70
#